data_AF-A0A5C0SHA8-F1
#
_entry.id   AF-A0A5C0SHA8-F1
#
_cell.length_a   1.000
_cell.length_b   1.000
_cell.length_c   1.000
_cell.angle_alpha   90.00
_cell.angle_beta   90.00
_cell.angle_gamma   90.00
#
_symmetry.space_group_name_H-M   'P 1'
#
loop_
_entity.id
_entity.type
_entity.pdbx_description
1 polymer ?
#
loop_
_entity_poly.entity_id
_entity_poly.type
_entity_poly.pdbx_seq_one_letter_code
_entity_poly.pdbx_strand_id
1 'polypeptide(L)'
;MDGFSPEFIAGTETFLGLIVALAYVEFRTRKGLRIDDFIQISFITLPYISLGVALASQFWSGFLAIGIVLIGIVVVLSLKNPLRGLNVKPCPQEIGDCMTDEDSLMGTLIRDTVLIGGRTLKEFPRARELVECMKRAGKPSSLRKATGLLVSLLPLLAVLLPPGDLTVIVGLTTAYLSTLIGAAFVTKGHPTPCPEVAREYREFLRKRKRKIDVAV
;
A
#
# COMPACT_ATOMS: atom_id res chain seq x y z
N MET A 1 9.95 34.33 27.65
CA MET A 1 10.10 33.29 26.61
C MET A 1 9.90 31.97 27.31
N ASP A 2 8.66 31.53 27.42
CA ASP A 2 8.33 30.27 28.09
C ASP A 2 8.87 29.12 27.21
N GLY A 3 9.87 28.41 27.74
CA GLY A 3 10.52 27.31 27.04
C GLY A 3 9.53 26.15 26.84
N PHE A 4 9.48 25.63 25.63
CA PHE A 4 8.72 24.41 25.31
C PHE A 4 9.14 23.26 26.24
N SER A 5 8.18 22.45 26.72
CA SER A 5 8.49 21.29 27.55
C SER A 5 9.31 20.25 26.76
N PRO A 6 10.21 19.50 27.40
CA PRO A 6 10.97 18.42 26.74
C PRO A 6 10.08 17.40 26.03
N GLU A 7 8.90 17.12 26.58
CA GLU A 7 7.89 16.25 25.99
C GLU A 7 7.33 16.82 24.68
N PHE A 8 7.04 18.12 24.63
CA PHE A 8 6.57 18.78 23.42
C PHE A 8 7.63 18.74 22.31
N ILE A 9 8.91 18.90 22.66
CA ILE A 9 10.03 18.81 21.70
C ILE A 9 10.13 17.39 21.13
N ALA A 10 10.11 16.37 21.98
CA ALA A 10 10.16 14.96 21.55
C ALA A 10 8.98 14.58 20.63
N GLY A 11 7.76 15.05 20.96
CA GLY A 11 6.58 14.88 20.10
C GLY A 11 6.73 15.58 18.76
N THR A 12 7.27 16.80 18.76
CA THR A 12 7.52 17.58 17.55
C THR A 12 8.56 16.92 16.65
N GLU A 13 9.67 16.43 17.21
CA GLU A 13 10.69 15.68 16.46
C GLU A 13 10.12 14.41 15.84
N THR A 14 9.30 13.67 16.59
CA THR A 14 8.62 12.45 16.09
C THR A 14 7.69 12.79 14.93
N PHE A 15 6.87 13.83 15.07
CA PHE A 15 5.92 14.24 14.04
C PHE A 15 6.60 14.83 12.80
N LEU A 16 7.65 15.64 12.99
CA LEU A 16 8.48 16.13 11.89
C LEU A 16 9.21 15.00 11.19
N GLY A 17 9.72 14.01 11.93
CA GLY A 17 10.32 12.80 11.37
C GLY A 17 9.35 12.06 10.45
N LEU A 18 8.07 11.93 10.85
CA LEU A 18 7.02 11.38 10.00
C LEU A 18 6.82 12.22 8.72
N ILE A 19 6.73 13.54 8.84
CA ILE A 19 6.56 14.44 7.68
C ILE A 19 7.74 14.32 6.72
N VAL A 20 8.98 14.33 7.24
CA VAL A 20 10.20 14.20 6.45
C VAL A 20 10.25 12.85 5.75
N ALA A 21 9.89 11.76 6.45
CA ALA A 21 9.82 10.43 5.85
C ALA A 21 8.80 10.37 4.71
N LEU A 22 7.61 10.96 4.90
CA LEU A 22 6.60 11.04 3.85
C LEU A 22 7.04 11.89 2.66
N ALA A 23 7.67 13.04 2.92
CA ALA A 23 8.20 13.90 1.87
C ALA A 23 9.31 13.21 1.08
N TYR A 24 10.21 12.50 1.77
CA TYR A 24 11.27 11.71 1.17
C TYR A 24 10.71 10.59 0.30
N VAL A 25 9.73 9.83 0.80
CA VAL A 25 9.07 8.77 0.03
C VAL A 25 8.37 9.37 -1.19
N GLU A 26 7.56 10.42 -1.05
CA GLU A 26 6.90 11.07 -2.18
C GLU A 26 7.93 11.56 -3.22
N PHE A 27 9.03 12.19 -2.78
CA PHE A 27 10.08 12.67 -3.69
C PHE A 27 10.78 11.52 -4.41
N ARG A 28 11.18 10.47 -3.67
CA ARG A 28 11.91 9.32 -4.22
C ARG A 28 11.06 8.49 -5.17
N THR A 29 9.75 8.43 -4.92
CA THR A 29 8.80 7.62 -5.70
C THR A 29 8.25 8.33 -6.94
N ARG A 30 8.53 9.63 -7.14
CA ARG A 30 8.11 10.36 -8.36
C ARG A 30 8.61 9.65 -9.62
N LYS A 31 7.67 9.02 -10.34
CA LYS A 31 7.87 8.32 -11.62
C LYS A 31 8.91 7.20 -11.58
N GLY A 32 9.15 6.62 -10.40
CA GLY A 32 10.18 5.60 -10.20
C GLY A 32 9.65 4.24 -9.78
N LEU A 33 8.38 4.14 -9.37
CA LEU A 33 7.85 2.90 -8.81
C LEU A 33 7.48 1.90 -9.89
N ARG A 34 7.96 0.67 -9.70
CA ARG A 34 7.48 -0.52 -10.42
C ARG A 34 6.11 -0.93 -9.88
N ILE A 35 5.35 -1.70 -10.65
CA ILE A 35 4.03 -2.20 -10.24
C ILE A 35 4.12 -3.01 -8.94
N ASP A 36 5.14 -3.86 -8.80
CA ASP A 36 5.35 -4.67 -7.59
C ASP A 36 5.59 -3.79 -6.35
N ASP A 37 6.47 -2.79 -6.46
CA ASP A 37 6.79 -1.85 -5.38
C ASP A 37 5.57 -1.01 -5.00
N PHE A 38 4.83 -0.53 -6.00
CA PHE A 38 3.62 0.26 -5.80
C PHE A 38 2.56 -0.53 -5.02
N ILE A 39 2.34 -1.80 -5.38
CA ILE A 39 1.39 -2.67 -4.67
C ILE A 39 1.82 -2.84 -3.21
N GLN A 40 3.11 -3.11 -2.95
CA GLN A 40 3.62 -3.28 -1.59
C GLN A 40 3.50 -2.01 -0.75
N ILE A 41 3.96 -0.88 -1.28
CA ILE A 41 3.92 0.43 -0.61
C ILE A 41 2.48 0.83 -0.30
N SER A 42 1.53 0.52 -1.19
CA SER A 42 0.10 0.81 -0.99
C SER A 42 -0.47 0.18 0.30
N PHE A 43 0.00 -1.01 0.68
CA PHE A 43 -0.44 -1.68 1.90
C PHE A 43 0.30 -1.23 3.16
N ILE A 44 1.56 -0.82 3.02
CA ILE A 44 2.43 -0.42 4.14
C ILE A 44 2.17 1.03 4.57
N THR A 45 1.90 1.92 3.62
CA THR A 45 1.93 3.37 3.89
C THR A 45 0.96 3.80 5.00
N LEU A 46 -0.31 3.40 4.91
CA LEU A 46 -1.34 3.90 5.84
C LEU A 46 -1.22 3.34 7.27
N PRO A 47 -0.93 2.04 7.49
CA PRO A 47 -0.62 1.52 8.83
C PRO A 47 0.55 2.23 9.52
N TYR A 48 1.63 2.52 8.79
CA TYR A 48 2.82 3.13 9.38
C TYR A 48 2.66 4.65 9.59
N ILE A 49 1.89 5.34 8.75
CA ILE A 49 1.46 6.72 9.05
C ILE A 49 0.63 6.74 10.34
N SER A 50 -0.34 5.82 10.47
CA SER A 50 -1.19 5.72 11.65
C SER A 50 -0.38 5.47 12.93
N LEU A 51 0.64 4.61 12.84
CA LEU A 51 1.59 4.39 13.93
C LEU A 51 2.38 5.66 14.27
N GLY A 52 2.93 6.35 13.27
CA GLY A 52 3.70 7.59 13.48
C GLY A 52 2.85 8.68 14.15
N VAL A 53 1.59 8.81 13.75
CA VAL A 53 0.63 9.72 14.40
C VAL A 53 0.36 9.30 15.85
N ALA A 54 0.13 8.00 16.10
CA ALA A 54 -0.11 7.49 17.45
C ALA A 54 1.07 7.78 18.38
N LEU A 55 2.29 7.49 17.94
CA LEU A 55 3.51 7.73 18.72
C LEU A 55 3.72 9.23 19.01
N ALA A 56 3.55 10.10 18.00
CA ALA A 56 3.64 11.54 18.22
C ALA A 56 2.57 12.05 19.21
N SER A 57 1.37 11.48 19.16
CA SER A 57 0.27 11.88 20.05
C SER A 57 0.44 11.47 21.50
N GLN A 58 1.38 10.56 21.82
CA GLN A 58 1.69 10.21 23.22
C GLN A 58 2.33 11.37 24.00
N PHE A 59 3.02 12.26 23.29
CA PHE A 59 3.67 13.43 23.88
C PHE A 59 2.74 14.63 23.98
N TRP A 60 1.84 14.79 23.00
CA TRP A 60 0.84 15.84 23.01
C TRP A 60 -0.39 15.47 22.18
N SER A 61 -1.58 15.58 22.77
CA SER A 61 -2.85 15.21 22.14
C SER A 61 -3.17 16.04 20.89
N GLY A 62 -2.61 17.24 20.75
CA GLY A 62 -2.76 18.06 19.54
C GLY A 62 -2.21 17.39 18.28
N PHE A 63 -1.18 16.55 18.39
CA PHE A 63 -0.66 15.78 17.25
C PHE A 63 -1.65 14.75 16.72
N LEU A 64 -2.59 14.28 17.54
CA LEU A 64 -3.64 13.38 17.06
C LEU A 64 -4.56 14.10 16.07
N ALA A 65 -5.01 15.31 16.40
CA ALA A 65 -5.88 16.10 15.53
C ALA A 65 -5.16 16.43 14.20
N ILE A 66 -3.92 16.90 14.27
CA ILE A 66 -3.11 17.23 13.08
C ILE A 66 -2.81 15.97 12.28
N GLY A 67 -2.52 14.85 12.94
CA GLY A 67 -2.26 13.57 12.30
C GLY A 67 -3.47 12.97 11.59
N ILE A 68 -4.68 13.12 12.14
CA ILE A 68 -5.93 12.73 11.46
C ILE A 68 -6.12 13.56 10.19
N VAL A 69 -5.85 14.86 10.24
CA VAL A 69 -5.89 15.73 9.04
C VAL A 69 -4.88 15.27 8.00
N LEU A 70 -3.63 14.95 8.42
CA LEU A 70 -2.59 14.42 7.54
C LEU A 70 -3.03 13.12 6.86
N ILE A 71 -3.57 12.16 7.63
CA ILE A 71 -4.13 10.91 7.10
C ILE A 71 -5.21 11.20 6.07
N GLY A 72 -6.15 12.10 6.38
CA GLY A 72 -7.20 12.52 5.46
C GLY A 72 -6.65 13.08 4.15
N ILE A 73 -5.64 13.94 4.21
CA ILE A 73 -4.95 14.49 3.04
C ILE A 73 -4.34 13.37 2.20
N VAL A 74 -3.59 12.45 2.82
CA VAL A 74 -2.94 11.33 2.11
C VAL A 74 -3.98 10.44 1.42
N VAL A 75 -5.08 10.12 2.11
CA VAL A 75 -6.18 9.31 1.54
C VAL A 75 -6.82 10.03 0.35
N VAL A 76 -7.13 11.33 0.47
CA VAL A 76 -7.74 12.11 -0.61
C VAL A 76 -6.80 12.23 -1.81
N LEU A 77 -5.50 12.44 -1.59
CA LEU A 77 -4.51 12.51 -2.66
C LEU A 77 -4.36 11.16 -3.39
N SER A 78 -4.30 10.07 -2.62
CA SER A 78 -4.27 8.70 -3.16
C SER A 78 -5.53 8.38 -3.96
N LEU A 79 -6.70 8.82 -3.49
CA LEU A 79 -7.93 8.72 -4.25
C LEU A 79 -7.85 9.55 -5.54
N LYS A 80 -7.46 10.82 -5.52
CA LYS A 80 -7.45 11.66 -6.74
C LYS A 80 -6.55 11.08 -7.83
N ASN A 81 -5.30 10.76 -7.50
CA ASN A 81 -4.29 10.30 -8.45
C ASN A 81 -3.61 9.00 -7.97
N PRO A 82 -4.29 7.84 -8.09
CA PRO A 82 -3.77 6.59 -7.55
C PRO A 82 -2.58 6.05 -8.34
N LEU A 83 -2.36 6.51 -9.57
CA LEU A 83 -1.23 6.10 -10.41
C LEU A 83 -0.02 7.05 -10.29
N ARG A 84 -0.07 8.01 -9.35
CA ARG A 84 1.00 8.97 -9.12
C ARG A 84 2.23 8.23 -8.60
N GLY A 85 3.34 8.32 -9.32
CA GLY A 85 4.61 7.69 -8.95
C GLY A 85 4.96 6.43 -9.75
N LEU A 86 3.97 5.79 -10.39
CA LEU A 86 4.20 4.61 -11.22
C LEU A 86 4.92 4.96 -12.52
N ASN A 87 5.96 4.19 -12.85
CA ASN A 87 6.61 4.22 -14.16
C ASN A 87 5.98 3.17 -15.07
N VAL A 88 4.83 3.50 -15.64
CA VAL A 88 4.06 2.58 -16.48
C VAL A 88 3.79 3.18 -17.86
N LYS A 89 3.74 2.29 -18.86
CA LYS A 89 3.44 2.58 -20.26
C LYS A 89 2.20 1.77 -20.68
N PRO A 90 1.46 2.19 -21.72
CA PRO A 90 0.37 1.39 -22.24
C PRO A 90 0.90 0.03 -22.75
N CYS A 91 0.12 -1.01 -22.53
CA CYS A 91 0.38 -2.35 -23.05
C CYS A 91 0.32 -2.36 -24.60
N PRO A 92 0.96 -3.35 -25.26
CA PRO A 92 0.73 -3.61 -26.67
C PRO A 92 -0.75 -3.85 -26.98
N GLN A 93 -1.24 -3.35 -28.12
CA GLN A 93 -2.66 -3.46 -28.50
C GLN A 93 -3.18 -4.91 -28.52
N GLU A 94 -2.31 -5.88 -28.82
CA GLU A 94 -2.61 -7.31 -28.86
C GLU A 94 -2.99 -7.91 -27.49
N ILE A 95 -2.47 -7.33 -26.41
CA ILE A 95 -2.75 -7.74 -25.03
C ILE A 95 -4.05 -7.11 -24.52
N GLY A 96 -4.41 -5.96 -25.07
CA GLY A 96 -5.58 -5.17 -24.70
C GLY A 96 -5.22 -3.93 -23.88
N ASP A 97 -6.26 -3.22 -23.43
CA ASP A 97 -6.11 -1.96 -22.71
C ASP A 97 -5.66 -2.20 -21.25
N CYS A 98 -4.36 -2.15 -21.03
CA CYS A 98 -3.71 -2.19 -19.72
C CYS A 98 -2.50 -1.26 -19.67
N MET A 99 -1.96 -1.08 -18.48
CA MET A 99 -0.69 -0.39 -18.22
C MET A 99 0.33 -1.40 -17.70
N THR A 100 1.57 -1.26 -18.15
CA THR A 100 2.66 -2.18 -17.82
C THR A 100 3.96 -1.45 -17.52
N ASP A 101 4.87 -2.14 -16.85
CA ASP A 101 6.24 -1.69 -16.65
C ASP A 101 7.21 -2.67 -17.33
N GLU A 102 8.52 -2.58 -17.06
CA GLU A 102 9.50 -3.43 -17.74
C GLU A 102 9.70 -4.80 -17.09
N ASP A 103 9.56 -4.87 -15.76
CA ASP A 103 10.17 -5.92 -14.94
C ASP A 103 9.25 -6.55 -13.89
N SER A 104 8.07 -5.99 -13.61
CA SER A 104 7.22 -6.52 -12.54
C SER A 104 6.60 -7.85 -12.92
N LEU A 105 6.24 -8.61 -11.88
CA LEU A 105 5.51 -9.87 -12.02
C LEU A 105 4.05 -9.74 -11.61
N MET A 106 3.70 -8.82 -10.71
CA MET A 106 2.35 -8.74 -10.18
C MET A 106 1.43 -7.97 -11.12
N GLY A 107 0.13 -8.14 -10.89
CA GLY A 107 -0.92 -7.44 -11.61
C GLY A 107 -2.02 -7.08 -10.64
N THR A 108 -2.61 -5.91 -10.83
CA THR A 108 -3.72 -5.43 -10.01
C THR A 108 -4.71 -4.62 -10.85
N LEU A 109 -5.94 -4.48 -10.37
CA LEU A 109 -6.94 -3.59 -10.94
C LEU A 109 -7.05 -2.35 -10.03
N ILE A 110 -6.70 -1.19 -10.55
CA ILE A 110 -6.83 0.08 -9.84
C ILE A 110 -7.89 0.92 -10.54
N ARG A 111 -9.00 1.16 -9.84
CA ARG A 111 -10.21 1.80 -10.39
C ARG A 111 -10.75 1.05 -11.61
N ASP A 112 -10.38 1.49 -12.81
CA ASP A 112 -10.80 0.95 -14.11
C ASP A 112 -9.57 0.59 -14.98
N THR A 113 -8.36 0.76 -14.45
CA THR A 113 -7.10 0.51 -15.15
C THR A 113 -6.48 -0.77 -14.64
N VAL A 114 -6.22 -1.71 -15.55
CA VAL A 114 -5.46 -2.92 -15.26
C VAL A 114 -3.97 -2.59 -15.31
N LEU A 115 -3.28 -2.84 -14.21
CA LEU A 115 -1.82 -2.84 -14.14
C LEU A 115 -1.34 -4.29 -14.24
N ILE A 116 -0.46 -4.60 -15.19
CA ILE A 116 0.22 -5.90 -15.28
C ILE A 116 1.70 -5.68 -15.48
N GLY A 117 2.52 -6.37 -14.69
CA GLY A 117 3.97 -6.31 -14.80
C GLY A 117 4.54 -6.81 -16.13
N GLY A 118 5.60 -6.16 -16.59
CA GLY A 118 6.20 -6.44 -17.91
C GLY A 118 6.71 -7.86 -18.08
N ARG A 119 7.24 -8.49 -17.03
CA ARG A 119 7.66 -9.90 -17.09
C ARG A 119 6.48 -10.84 -17.22
N THR A 120 5.35 -10.51 -16.60
CA THR A 120 4.12 -11.29 -16.78
C THR A 120 3.64 -11.23 -18.22
N LEU A 121 3.71 -10.08 -18.89
CA LEU A 121 3.34 -10.01 -20.31
C LEU A 121 4.25 -10.86 -21.22
N LYS A 122 5.54 -10.94 -20.90
CA LYS A 122 6.54 -11.68 -21.69
C LYS A 122 6.50 -13.19 -21.44
N GLU A 123 6.23 -13.60 -20.21
CA GLU A 123 6.46 -14.99 -19.78
C GLU A 123 5.17 -15.76 -19.46
N PHE A 124 4.04 -15.08 -19.21
CA PHE A 124 2.79 -15.76 -18.94
C PHE A 124 2.03 -16.02 -20.25
N PRO A 125 1.78 -17.29 -20.63
CA PRO A 125 1.27 -17.63 -21.96
C PRO A 125 -0.15 -17.10 -22.23
N ARG A 126 -0.95 -16.88 -21.19
CA ARG A 126 -2.34 -16.39 -21.28
C ARG A 126 -2.47 -14.93 -20.80
N ALA A 127 -1.46 -14.10 -21.03
CA ALA A 127 -1.43 -12.71 -20.55
C ALA A 127 -2.63 -11.87 -21.03
N ARG A 128 -3.06 -12.03 -22.28
CA ARG A 128 -4.26 -11.38 -22.81
C ARG A 128 -5.52 -11.78 -22.04
N GLU A 129 -5.74 -13.07 -21.85
CA GLU A 129 -6.90 -13.58 -21.12
C GLU A 129 -6.88 -13.14 -19.65
N LEU A 130 -5.68 -13.02 -19.06
CA LEU A 130 -5.52 -12.48 -17.71
C LEU A 130 -5.97 -11.02 -17.63
N VAL A 131 -5.59 -10.16 -18.58
CA VAL A 131 -6.05 -8.76 -18.65
C VAL A 131 -7.57 -8.70 -18.76
N GLU A 132 -8.15 -9.45 -19.70
CA GLU A 132 -9.60 -9.49 -19.91
C GLU A 132 -10.34 -9.99 -18.65
N CYS A 133 -9.81 -11.03 -18.01
CA CYS A 133 -10.34 -11.54 -16.74
C CYS A 133 -10.30 -10.48 -15.65
N MET A 134 -9.17 -9.79 -15.49
CA MET A 134 -9.01 -8.75 -14.46
C MET A 134 -9.97 -7.58 -14.68
N LYS A 135 -10.23 -7.19 -15.93
CA LYS A 135 -11.27 -6.17 -16.23
C LYS A 135 -12.66 -6.63 -15.83
N ARG A 136 -13.00 -7.89 -16.12
CA ARG A 136 -14.31 -8.46 -15.78
C ARG A 136 -14.50 -8.68 -14.28
N ALA A 137 -13.42 -8.77 -13.50
CA ALA A 137 -13.48 -9.13 -12.08
C ALA A 137 -14.16 -8.07 -11.20
N GLY A 138 -14.48 -6.91 -11.78
CA GLY A 138 -15.28 -5.88 -11.14
C GLY A 138 -14.53 -5.15 -10.03
N LYS A 139 -15.08 -3.99 -9.65
CA LYS A 139 -14.51 -3.16 -8.59
C LYS A 139 -14.67 -3.86 -7.24
N PRO A 140 -13.68 -3.74 -6.32
CA PRO A 140 -13.88 -4.15 -4.94
C PRO A 140 -15.10 -3.44 -4.35
N SER A 141 -15.92 -4.17 -3.61
CA SER A 141 -17.10 -3.63 -2.95
C SER A 141 -16.72 -2.47 -2.01
N SER A 142 -17.61 -1.48 -1.91
CA SER A 142 -17.39 -0.30 -1.03
C SER A 142 -17.09 -0.73 0.41
N LEU A 143 -17.80 -1.75 0.90
CA LEU A 143 -17.58 -2.34 2.22
C LEU A 143 -16.14 -2.82 2.41
N ARG A 144 -15.56 -3.55 1.44
CA ARG A 144 -14.18 -4.02 1.55
C ARG A 144 -13.16 -2.88 1.54
N LYS A 145 -13.40 -1.83 0.77
CA LYS A 145 -12.55 -0.63 0.79
C LYS A 145 -12.59 0.04 2.16
N ALA A 146 -13.78 0.17 2.75
CA ALA A 146 -13.95 0.70 4.10
C ALA A 146 -13.27 -0.21 5.15
N THR A 147 -13.44 -1.52 5.07
CA THR A 147 -12.76 -2.47 5.98
C THR A 147 -11.24 -2.39 5.85
N GLY A 148 -10.71 -2.33 4.62
CA GLY A 148 -9.27 -2.18 4.40
C GLY A 148 -8.72 -0.87 4.97
N LEU A 149 -9.48 0.22 4.84
CA LEU A 149 -9.14 1.50 5.47
C LEU A 149 -9.13 1.37 7.00
N LEU A 150 -10.19 0.81 7.60
CA LEU A 150 -10.30 0.63 9.05
C LEU A 150 -9.17 -0.24 9.61
N VAL A 151 -8.85 -1.36 8.94
CA VAL A 151 -7.70 -2.21 9.32
C VAL A 151 -6.41 -1.40 9.27
N SER A 152 -6.22 -0.57 8.24
CA SER A 152 -5.02 0.26 8.12
C SER A 152 -4.90 1.34 9.19
N LEU A 153 -5.99 1.69 9.88
CA LEU A 153 -6.02 2.65 10.97
C LEU A 153 -5.88 2.02 12.36
N LEU A 154 -5.88 0.68 12.47
CA LEU A 154 -5.71 -0.01 13.77
C LEU A 154 -4.49 0.44 14.57
N PRO A 155 -3.31 0.74 13.97
CA PRO A 155 -2.15 1.21 14.72
C PRO A 155 -2.40 2.54 15.44
N LEU A 156 -3.40 3.32 15.02
CA LEU A 156 -3.78 4.56 15.69
C LEU A 156 -4.26 4.32 17.12
N LEU A 157 -4.81 3.15 17.42
CA LEU A 157 -5.27 2.77 18.76
C LEU A 157 -4.13 2.70 19.79
N ALA A 158 -2.87 2.68 19.34
CA ALA A 158 -1.72 2.77 20.24
C ALA A 158 -1.71 4.06 21.08
N VAL A 159 -2.44 5.11 20.68
CA VAL A 159 -2.65 6.32 21.50
C VAL A 159 -3.30 6.05 22.86
N LEU A 160 -4.06 4.95 22.97
CA LEU A 160 -4.73 4.57 24.21
C LEU A 160 -3.79 3.88 25.21
N LEU A 161 -2.57 3.54 24.78
CA LEU A 161 -1.57 2.89 25.60
C LEU A 161 -0.67 3.93 26.29
N PRO A 162 -0.15 3.62 27.49
CA PRO A 162 0.78 4.50 28.18
C PRO A 162 2.08 4.69 27.37
N PRO A 163 2.78 5.83 27.52
CA PRO A 163 4.07 6.04 26.87
C PRO A 163 5.11 5.01 27.33
N GLY A 164 5.96 4.57 26.40
CA GLY A 164 7.06 3.63 26.66
C GLY A 164 7.22 2.53 25.62
N ASP A 165 8.24 1.70 25.80
CA ASP A 165 8.68 0.68 24.84
C ASP A 165 7.57 -0.33 24.49
N LEU A 166 6.72 -0.66 25.45
CA LEU A 166 5.57 -1.54 25.23
C LEU A 166 4.66 -1.00 24.12
N THR A 167 4.41 0.31 24.10
CA THR A 167 3.54 0.93 23.08
C THR A 167 4.19 0.94 21.71
N VAL A 168 5.51 1.14 21.65
CA VAL A 168 6.27 1.01 20.40
C VAL A 168 6.16 -0.40 19.85
N ILE A 169 6.38 -1.42 20.70
CA ILE A 169 6.31 -2.84 20.30
C ILE A 169 4.89 -3.22 19.85
N VAL A 170 3.87 -2.86 20.64
CA VAL A 170 2.47 -3.15 20.30
C VAL A 170 2.07 -2.41 19.03
N GLY A 171 2.40 -1.13 18.90
CA GLY A 171 2.11 -0.31 17.72
C GLY A 171 2.75 -0.86 16.45
N LEU A 172 4.04 -1.25 16.50
CA LEU A 172 4.74 -1.89 15.38
C LEU A 172 4.10 -3.24 15.02
N THR A 173 3.79 -4.06 16.01
CA THR A 173 3.14 -5.36 15.80
C THR A 173 1.77 -5.16 15.14
N THR A 174 0.97 -4.20 15.60
CA THR A 174 -0.33 -3.88 15.01
C THR A 174 -0.17 -3.32 13.60
N ALA A 175 0.81 -2.47 13.31
CA ALA A 175 1.07 -1.94 11.97
C ALA A 175 1.47 -3.05 10.98
N TYR A 176 2.34 -3.96 11.42
CA TYR A 176 2.73 -5.13 10.64
C TYR A 176 1.53 -6.05 10.35
N LEU A 177 0.75 -6.41 11.37
CA LEU A 177 -0.45 -7.23 11.19
C LEU A 177 -1.48 -6.55 10.29
N SER A 178 -1.69 -5.24 10.44
CA SER A 178 -2.60 -4.47 9.60
C SER A 178 -2.20 -4.51 8.12
N THR A 179 -0.89 -4.45 7.85
CA THR A 179 -0.34 -4.60 6.50
C THR A 179 -0.65 -5.98 5.91
N LEU A 180 -0.40 -7.06 6.68
CA LEU A 180 -0.67 -8.43 6.25
C LEU A 180 -2.16 -8.67 6.00
N ILE A 181 -3.01 -8.20 6.91
CA ILE A 181 -4.46 -8.34 6.82
C ILE A 181 -4.98 -7.55 5.60
N GLY A 182 -4.51 -6.32 5.39
CA GLY A 182 -4.84 -5.50 4.22
C GLY A 182 -4.48 -6.20 2.91
N ALA A 183 -3.26 -6.73 2.81
CA ALA A 183 -2.83 -7.50 1.64
C ALA A 183 -3.68 -8.78 1.43
N ALA A 184 -4.04 -9.48 2.51
CA ALA A 184 -4.88 -10.67 2.44
C ALA A 184 -6.31 -10.35 1.97
N PHE A 185 -6.92 -9.27 2.45
CA PHE A 185 -8.28 -8.87 2.04
C PHE A 185 -8.37 -8.51 0.56
N VAL A 186 -7.34 -7.87 0.01
CA VAL A 186 -7.29 -7.52 -1.41
C VAL A 186 -7.02 -8.74 -2.29
N THR A 187 -6.29 -9.74 -1.80
CA THR A 187 -5.87 -10.91 -2.59
C THR A 187 -6.80 -12.13 -2.52
N LYS A 188 -7.44 -12.41 -1.37
CA LYS A 188 -8.22 -13.65 -1.16
C LYS A 188 -9.71 -13.57 -1.52
N GLY A 189 -10.27 -12.38 -1.69
CA GLY A 189 -11.72 -12.20 -1.74
C GLY A 189 -12.34 -12.01 -3.13
N HIS A 190 -11.55 -11.83 -4.19
CA HIS A 190 -12.11 -11.44 -5.49
C HIS A 190 -12.73 -12.64 -6.21
N PRO A 191 -14.04 -12.64 -6.53
CA PRO A 191 -14.59 -13.62 -7.46
C PRO A 191 -13.91 -13.40 -8.81
N THR A 192 -13.02 -14.31 -9.18
CA THR A 192 -12.30 -14.24 -10.44
C THR A 192 -13.21 -14.79 -11.54
N PRO A 193 -13.60 -13.97 -12.54
CA PRO A 193 -14.48 -14.41 -13.62
C PRO A 193 -13.84 -15.49 -14.49
N CYS A 194 -12.52 -15.69 -14.42
CA CYS A 194 -11.80 -16.82 -15.00
C CYS A 194 -10.97 -17.54 -13.93
N PRO A 195 -11.55 -18.50 -13.19
CA PRO A 195 -10.86 -19.18 -12.08
C PRO A 195 -9.64 -19.99 -12.53
N GLU A 196 -9.68 -20.54 -13.75
CA GLU A 196 -8.57 -21.30 -14.33
C GLU A 196 -7.34 -20.43 -14.59
N VAL A 197 -7.52 -19.33 -15.33
CA VAL A 197 -6.44 -18.35 -15.61
C VAL A 197 -5.88 -17.78 -14.32
N ALA A 198 -6.75 -17.48 -13.35
CA ALA A 198 -6.32 -16.98 -12.04
C ALA A 198 -5.53 -18.02 -11.22
N ARG A 199 -5.80 -19.32 -11.40
CA ARG A 199 -5.03 -20.41 -10.77
C ARG A 199 -3.67 -20.56 -11.44
N GLU A 200 -3.62 -20.60 -12.77
CA GLU A 200 -2.38 -20.67 -13.55
C GLU A 200 -1.47 -19.48 -13.25
N TYR A 201 -2.03 -18.28 -13.18
CA TYR A 201 -1.28 -17.08 -12.83
C TYR A 201 -0.72 -17.13 -11.40
N ARG A 202 -1.49 -17.64 -10.43
CA ARG A 202 -0.99 -17.86 -9.06
C ARG A 202 0.16 -18.86 -9.02
N GLU A 203 0.08 -19.94 -9.79
CA GLU A 203 1.16 -20.91 -9.90
C GLU A 203 2.40 -20.33 -10.59
N PHE A 204 2.22 -19.54 -11.64
CA PHE A 204 3.28 -18.80 -12.32
C PHE A 204 4.01 -17.88 -11.33
N LEU A 205 3.27 -17.05 -10.58
CA LEU A 205 3.84 -16.18 -9.54
C LEU A 205 4.60 -16.98 -8.49
N ARG A 206 4.05 -18.12 -8.03
CA ARG A 206 4.70 -18.97 -7.02
C ARG A 206 6.00 -19.58 -7.53
N LYS A 207 6.04 -20.03 -8.80
CA LYS A 207 7.25 -20.58 -9.43
C LYS A 207 8.31 -19.51 -9.65
N ARG A 208 7.92 -18.30 -10.05
CA ARG A 208 8.87 -17.20 -10.32
C ARG A 208 9.37 -16.51 -9.06
N LYS A 209 8.53 -16.29 -8.04
CA LYS A 209 8.98 -15.78 -6.74
C LYS A 209 10.00 -16.71 -6.07
N ARG A 210 9.74 -18.03 -6.08
CA ARG A 210 10.72 -19.03 -5.59
C ARG A 210 12.06 -19.03 -6.32
N LYS A 211 12.10 -18.67 -7.60
CA LYS A 211 13.37 -18.56 -8.35
C LYS A 211 14.16 -17.32 -7.99
N ILE A 212 13.52 -16.27 -7.50
CA ILE A 212 14.17 -15.04 -7.06
C ILE A 212 14.76 -15.25 -5.65
N ASP A 213 14.05 -15.94 -4.75
CA ASP A 213 14.53 -16.27 -3.40
C ASP A 213 15.72 -17.27 -3.38
N VAL A 214 15.94 -18.04 -4.46
CA VAL A 214 17.04 -19.02 -4.58
C VAL A 214 18.26 -18.43 -5.30
N ALA A 215 18.13 -17.23 -5.89
CA ALA A 215 19.21 -16.54 -6.60
C ALA A 215 19.84 -15.40 -5.78
N VAL A 216 19.61 -15.37 -4.46
CA VAL A 216 20.28 -14.49 -3.50
C VAL A 216 21.26 -15.30 -2.67
#